data_AF-D7B2P3-F1
#
_entry.id   AF-D7B2P3-F1
#
_cell.length_a   1.000
_cell.length_b   1.000
_cell.length_c   1.000
_cell.angle_alpha   90.00
_cell.angle_beta   90.00
_cell.angle_gamma   90.00
#
_symmetry.space_group_name_H-M   'P 1'
#
loop_
_entity.id
_entity.type
_entity.pdbx_description
1 polymer ?
#
loop_
_entity_poly.entity_id
_entity_poly.type
_entity_poly.pdbx_seq_one_letter_code
_entity_poly.pdbx_strand_id
1 'polypeptide(L)'
;MDIGKGLLSTGLSALPVAAARPITSRAAEHERLKLRAYGHKTGYRLRMRAQTVLQAARGRSNTRIARESGLRLDTVRCWRGRFTE
;
A
#
# COMPACT_ATOMS: atom_id res chain seq x y z
N MET A 1 -7.09 56.15 1.64
CA MET A 1 -7.13 55.51 2.96
C MET A 1 -6.86 54.04 2.74
N ASP A 2 -5.68 53.61 3.17
CA ASP A 2 -5.20 52.22 3.20
C ASP A 2 -5.39 51.73 4.63
N ILE A 3 -6.12 50.64 4.84
CA ILE A 3 -5.98 49.79 6.04
C ILE A 3 -6.26 48.35 5.63
N GLY A 4 -5.21 47.55 5.55
CA GLY A 4 -5.28 46.11 5.35
C GLY A 4 -5.70 45.29 6.58
N LYS A 5 -5.32 44.00 6.50
CA LYS A 5 -5.53 42.87 7.44
C LYS A 5 -6.84 42.12 7.14
N GLY A 6 -6.85 40.83 6.82
CA GLY A 6 -5.90 39.77 7.11
C GLY A 6 -6.69 38.57 7.65
N LEU A 7 -6.12 37.38 7.49
CA LEU A 7 -6.47 36.12 8.16
C LEU A 7 -7.68 35.30 7.65
N LEU A 8 -7.29 34.19 7.00
CA LEU A 8 -7.72 32.81 7.27
C LEU A 8 -9.09 32.37 6.77
N SER A 9 -9.08 31.67 5.64
CA SER A 9 -9.83 30.41 5.57
C SER A 9 -8.85 29.27 5.31
N THR A 10 -8.28 28.85 6.43
CA THR A 10 -8.12 27.45 6.80
C THR A 10 -7.63 26.54 5.69
N GLY A 11 -6.31 26.33 5.68
CA GLY A 11 -5.72 25.17 5.06
C GLY A 11 -6.43 23.91 5.56
N LEU A 12 -7.08 23.18 4.66
CA LEU A 12 -7.23 21.75 4.85
C LEU A 12 -5.81 21.19 4.88
N SER A 13 -5.25 21.06 6.09
CA SER A 13 -4.21 20.09 6.37
C SER A 13 -4.73 18.76 5.88
N ALA A 14 -4.35 18.39 4.66
CA ALA A 14 -4.38 17.02 4.21
C ALA A 14 -3.52 16.27 5.21
N LEU A 15 -4.17 15.64 6.19
CA LEU A 15 -3.53 14.68 7.07
C LEU A 15 -2.66 13.80 6.16
N PRO A 16 -1.38 13.58 6.49
CA PRO A 16 -0.57 12.67 5.69
C PRO A 16 -1.35 11.35 5.66
N VAL A 17 -1.92 11.01 4.50
CA VAL A 17 -2.41 9.65 4.23
C VAL A 17 -1.21 8.82 4.59
N ALA A 18 -1.30 8.11 5.72
CA ALA A 18 -0.18 7.38 6.29
C ALA A 18 0.42 6.56 5.15
N ALA A 19 1.54 7.05 4.61
CA ALA A 19 2.13 6.47 3.43
C ALA A 19 2.48 5.06 3.87
N ALA A 20 1.82 4.08 3.25
CA ALA A 20 1.94 2.71 3.71
C ALA A 20 3.43 2.37 3.70
N ARG A 21 3.99 2.02 4.87
CA ARG A 21 5.42 1.81 5.06
C ARG A 21 5.96 0.92 3.92
N PRO A 22 7.09 1.30 3.29
CA PRO A 22 7.72 0.45 2.30
C PRO A 22 8.06 -0.89 2.96
N ILE A 23 7.69 -1.98 2.30
CA ILE A 23 8.01 -3.33 2.76
C ILE A 23 9.47 -3.58 2.37
N THR A 24 10.38 -3.52 3.35
CA THR A 24 11.80 -3.84 3.14
C THR A 24 11.99 -5.35 3.29
N SER A 25 11.75 -6.10 2.20
CA SER A 25 12.00 -7.55 2.19
C SER A 25 13.40 -7.87 1.64
N ARG A 26 14.13 -8.81 2.25
CA ARG A 26 15.39 -9.35 1.70
C ARG A 26 15.17 -9.90 0.28
N ALA A 27 16.17 -9.79 -0.61
CA ALA A 27 16.06 -10.20 -2.02
C ALA A 27 15.50 -11.64 -2.22
N ALA A 28 15.91 -12.60 -1.39
CA ALA A 28 15.40 -13.98 -1.44
C ALA A 28 13.91 -14.10 -1.08
N GLU A 29 13.40 -13.26 -0.18
CA GLU A 29 11.97 -13.17 0.16
C GLU A 29 11.18 -12.63 -1.04
N HIS A 30 11.74 -11.59 -1.68
CA HIS A 30 11.14 -10.97 -2.86
C HIS A 30 11.04 -11.94 -4.04
N GLU A 31 12.07 -12.76 -4.29
CA GLU A 31 12.01 -13.81 -5.32
C GLU A 31 10.99 -14.90 -5.00
N ARG A 32 10.90 -15.36 -3.74
CA ARG A 32 9.84 -16.29 -3.32
C ARG A 32 8.45 -15.72 -3.53
N LEU A 33 8.26 -14.42 -3.28
CA LEU A 33 6.99 -13.72 -3.54
C LEU A 33 6.68 -13.68 -5.04
N LYS A 34 7.66 -13.40 -5.91
CA LYS A 34 7.45 -13.46 -7.37
C LYS A 34 7.01 -14.84 -7.83
N LEU A 35 7.68 -15.90 -7.37
CA LEU A 35 7.32 -17.28 -7.72
C LEU A 35 5.87 -17.61 -7.32
N ARG A 36 5.42 -17.15 -6.15
CA ARG A 36 4.03 -17.33 -5.70
C ARG A 36 3.04 -16.46 -6.47
N ALA A 37 3.41 -15.22 -6.81
CA ALA A 37 2.53 -14.27 -7.49
C ALA A 37 2.21 -14.66 -8.95
N TYR A 38 3.11 -15.39 -9.60
CA TYR A 38 3.03 -15.73 -11.02
C TYR A 38 3.07 -17.23 -11.31
N GLY A 39 3.30 -18.08 -10.31
CA GLY A 39 3.35 -19.54 -10.48
C GLY A 39 1.98 -20.17 -10.71
N HIS A 40 1.86 -20.99 -11.77
CA HIS A 40 0.62 -21.64 -12.19
C HIS A 40 0.05 -22.65 -11.16
N LYS A 41 0.90 -23.24 -10.32
CA LYS A 41 0.47 -24.18 -9.25
C LYS A 41 0.08 -23.47 -7.94
N THR A 42 0.22 -22.14 -7.88
CA THR A 42 -0.06 -21.39 -6.65
C THR A 42 -1.55 -21.18 -6.47
N GLY A 43 -2.09 -21.62 -5.33
CA GLY A 43 -3.48 -21.39 -4.97
C GLY A 43 -3.86 -19.90 -4.98
N TYR A 44 -5.07 -19.60 -5.44
CA TYR A 44 -5.54 -18.24 -5.72
C TYR A 44 -5.29 -17.23 -4.59
N ARG A 45 -5.64 -17.57 -3.33
CA ARG A 45 -5.43 -16.67 -2.18
C ARG A 45 -3.96 -16.38 -1.92
N LEU A 46 -3.08 -17.38 -2.08
CA LEU A 46 -1.65 -17.22 -1.89
C LEU A 46 -1.05 -16.34 -3.00
N ARG A 47 -1.52 -16.53 -4.24
CA ARG A 47 -1.16 -15.69 -5.39
C ARG A 47 -1.56 -14.23 -5.15
N MET A 48 -2.80 -13.98 -4.76
CA MET A 48 -3.31 -12.65 -4.45
C MET A 48 -2.53 -11.97 -3.31
N ARG A 49 -2.19 -12.73 -2.26
CA ARG A 49 -1.38 -12.24 -1.16
C ARG A 49 0.02 -11.83 -1.63
N ALA A 50 0.67 -12.68 -2.42
CA ALA A 50 2.00 -12.39 -2.96
C ALA A 50 1.99 -11.15 -3.87
N GLN A 51 0.99 -11.03 -4.75
CA GLN A 51 0.82 -9.85 -5.60
C GLN A 51 0.61 -8.58 -4.78
N THR A 52 -0.25 -8.62 -3.76
CA THR A 52 -0.49 -7.49 -2.85
C THR A 52 0.81 -6.99 -2.21
N VAL A 53 1.63 -7.91 -1.69
CA VAL A 53 2.91 -7.58 -1.03
C VAL A 53 3.92 -7.02 -2.03
N LEU A 54 4.00 -7.56 -3.25
CA LEU A 54 4.88 -7.02 -4.29
C LEU A 54 4.48 -5.61 -4.73
N GLN A 55 3.19 -5.35 -4.89
CA GLN A 55 2.72 -4.00 -5.24
C GLN A 55 2.97 -3.01 -4.09
N ALA A 56 2.82 -3.47 -2.85
CA ALA A 56 3.14 -2.71 -1.66
C ALA A 56 4.64 -2.38 -1.56
N ALA A 57 5.52 -3.33 -1.85
CA ALA A 57 6.97 -3.13 -1.89
C ALA A 57 7.40 -2.13 -2.98
N ARG A 58 6.63 -2.04 -4.08
CA ARG A 58 6.80 -1.01 -5.13
C ARG A 58 6.26 0.38 -4.73
N GLY A 59 5.79 0.56 -3.50
CA GLY A 59 5.27 1.84 -3.01
C GLY A 59 3.81 2.13 -3.35
N ARG A 60 3.03 1.17 -3.88
CA ARG A 60 1.60 1.41 -4.13
C ARG A 60 0.83 1.55 -2.81
N SER A 61 -0.16 2.45 -2.80
CA SER A 61 -1.05 2.64 -1.67
C SER A 61 -2.03 1.47 -1.49
N ASN A 62 -2.49 1.26 -0.26
CA ASN A 62 -3.43 0.18 0.05
C ASN A 62 -4.76 0.34 -0.68
N THR A 63 -5.21 1.59 -0.86
CA THR A 63 -6.44 1.93 -1.58
C THR A 63 -6.33 1.58 -3.06
N ARG A 64 -5.19 1.87 -3.70
CA ARG A 64 -4.95 1.51 -5.10
C ARG A 64 -4.90 0.00 -5.29
N ILE A 65 -4.17 -0.71 -4.42
CA ILE A 65 -4.09 -2.17 -4.47
C ILE A 65 -5.47 -2.80 -4.28
N ALA A 66 -6.25 -2.35 -3.30
CA ALA A 66 -7.60 -2.84 -3.04
C ALA A 66 -8.50 -2.72 -4.30
N ARG A 67 -8.52 -1.55 -4.93
CA ARG A 67 -9.29 -1.29 -6.16
C ARG A 67 -8.86 -2.17 -7.32
N GLU A 68 -7.57 -2.28 -7.59
CA GLU A 68 -7.04 -3.06 -8.71
C GLU A 68 -7.20 -4.58 -8.50
N SER A 69 -7.23 -5.04 -7.25
CA SER A 69 -7.30 -6.48 -6.91
C SER A 69 -8.72 -6.97 -6.61
N GLY A 70 -9.70 -6.08 -6.50
CA GLY A 70 -11.05 -6.41 -5.98
C GLY A 70 -11.06 -6.83 -4.51
N LEU A 71 -10.02 -6.48 -3.75
CA LEU A 71 -9.87 -6.83 -2.34
C LEU A 71 -10.40 -5.73 -1.43
N ARG A 72 -10.90 -6.11 -0.25
CA ARG A 72 -11.24 -5.13 0.79
C ARG A 72 -9.97 -4.50 1.39
N LEU A 73 -10.07 -3.24 1.80
CA LEU A 73 -8.93 -2.47 2.32
C LEU A 73 -8.34 -3.08 3.60
N ASP A 74 -9.19 -3.61 4.49
CA ASP A 74 -8.79 -4.33 5.71
C ASP A 74 -7.91 -5.54 5.38
N THR A 75 -8.25 -6.27 4.31
CA THR A 75 -7.54 -7.47 3.89
C THR A 75 -6.15 -7.10 3.38
N VAL A 76 -6.03 -6.02 2.61
CA VAL A 76 -4.74 -5.47 2.16
C VAL A 76 -3.89 -5.00 3.35
N ARG A 77 -4.48 -4.29 4.32
CA ARG A 77 -3.78 -3.85 5.54
C ARG A 77 -3.25 -5.03 6.34
N CYS A 78 -4.08 -6.04 6.58
CA CYS A 78 -3.70 -7.26 7.30
C CYS A 78 -2.55 -8.00 6.61
N TRP A 79 -2.61 -8.15 5.28
CA TRP A 79 -1.58 -8.84 4.54
C TRP A 79 -0.25 -8.09 4.52
N ARG A 80 -0.28 -6.75 4.43
CA ARG A 80 0.94 -5.92 4.48
C ARG A 80 1.56 -5.84 5.86
N GLY A 81 0.76 -5.74 6.93
CA GLY A 81 1.28 -5.63 8.30
C GLY A 81 2.15 -6.80 8.73
N ARG A 82 1.99 -7.97 8.09
CA ARG A 82 2.85 -9.15 8.32
C ARG A 82 4.23 -9.08 7.64
N PHE A 83 4.47 -8.06 6.80
CA PHE A 83 5.72 -7.86 6.06
C PHE A 83 6.37 -6.51 6.38
N THR A 84 5.80 -5.76 7.33
CA THR A 84 6.45 -4.58 7.90
C THR A 84 7.14 -5.01 9.19
N GLU A 85 8.47 -5.10 9.18
CA GLU A 85 9.29 -5.08 10.40
C GLU A 85 9.38 -3.66 10.96
#